data_AF-A0A1I0EYN0-F1
#
_entry.id   AF-A0A1I0EYN0-F1
#
_cell.length_a   1.000
_cell.length_b   1.000
_cell.length_c   1.000
_cell.angle_alpha   90.00
_cell.angle_beta   90.00
_cell.angle_gamma   90.00
#
_symmetry.space_group_name_H-M   'P 1'
#
loop_
_entity.id
_entity.type
_entity.pdbx_description
1 polymer ?
#
loop_
_entity_poly.entity_id
_entity_poly.type
_entity_poly.pdbx_seq_one_letter_code
_entity_poly.pdbx_strand_id
1 'polypeptide(L)'
;MEKKNKVIIKINGQDYQIIGTEPKDYLLKVGNFVDEQMDCIAKHNNKLSTSMIAVLTSINIADQFLKMQNQFDTIKKEHADPLNELEQLKNHYNIALKELEEKRESLQLLQKQAEELMSYKEKIETENKALKEKLHNNEEDLVNAEAIINDLQNKLFENQIKLVQMRKDLEEYVNNTDTINKVKKI
;
A
#
# COMPACT_ATOMS: atom_id res chain seq x y z
N MET A 1 51.91 25.91 18.59
CA MET A 1 53.11 26.13 17.76
C MET A 1 53.21 24.97 16.79
N GLU A 2 53.01 25.20 15.49
CA GLU A 2 53.17 24.17 14.47
C GLU A 2 54.62 23.66 14.47
N LYS A 3 54.81 22.34 14.64
CA LYS A 3 56.12 21.71 14.54
C LYS A 3 56.59 21.79 13.09
N LYS A 4 57.49 22.74 12.80
CA LYS A 4 58.15 22.84 11.50
C LYS A 4 59.25 21.78 11.41
N ASN A 5 59.14 20.90 10.42
CA ASN A 5 60.16 19.92 10.09
C ASN A 5 61.22 20.57 9.19
N LYS A 6 62.49 20.33 9.52
CA LYS A 6 63.64 20.75 8.70
C LYS A 6 64.25 19.51 8.06
N VAL A 7 64.46 19.56 6.75
CA VAL A 7 65.06 18.48 5.95
C VAL A 7 66.07 19.10 4.98
N ILE A 8 67.18 18.40 4.75
CA ILE A 8 68.16 18.74 3.72
C ILE A 8 67.91 17.80 2.54
N ILE A 9 67.73 18.36 1.35
CA ILE A 9 67.44 17.60 0.13
C ILE A 9 68.42 18.03 -0.95
N LYS A 10 68.84 17.09 -1.78
CA LYS A 10 69.77 17.33 -2.88
C LYS A 10 68.97 17.43 -4.18
N ILE A 11 69.12 18.55 -4.90
CA ILE A 11 68.44 18.81 -6.18
C ILE A 11 69.50 19.25 -7.19
N ASN A 12 69.62 18.52 -8.30
CA ASN A 12 70.58 18.73 -9.38
C ASN A 12 72.03 18.94 -8.86
N GLY A 13 72.41 18.11 -7.87
CA GLY A 13 73.73 18.13 -7.25
C GLY A 13 73.97 19.21 -6.19
N GLN A 14 72.99 20.08 -5.89
CA GLN A 14 73.08 21.10 -4.83
C GLN A 14 72.21 20.74 -3.62
N ASP A 15 72.74 20.98 -2.42
CA ASP A 15 72.02 20.70 -1.17
C ASP A 15 71.19 21.93 -0.75
N TYR A 16 69.87 21.75 -0.63
CA TYR A 16 68.91 22.75 -0.20
C TYR A 16 68.27 22.37 1.14
N GLN A 17 68.17 23.35 2.04
CA GLN A 17 67.47 23.17 3.32
C GLN A 17 66.01 23.62 3.19
N ILE A 18 65.07 22.67 3.28
CA ILE A 18 63.63 22.95 3.21
C ILE A 18 63.02 22.90 4.62
N ILE A 19 62.15 23.87 4.90
CA ILE A 19 61.39 23.97 6.14
C ILE A 19 59.90 23.88 5.78
N GLY A 20 59.21 22.86 6.30
CA GLY A 20 57.78 22.65 6.04
C GLY A 20 57.03 22.19 7.28
N THR A 21 55.71 22.37 7.26
CA THR A 21 54.79 21.82 8.27
C THR A 21 54.48 20.34 8.02
N GLU A 22 54.68 19.90 6.76
CA GLU A 22 54.48 18.52 6.32
C GLU A 22 55.50 17.55 6.93
N PRO A 23 55.18 16.24 6.98
CA PRO A 23 56.09 15.22 7.48
C PRO A 23 57.37 15.14 6.63
N LYS A 24 58.49 14.75 7.28
CA LYS A 24 59.81 14.66 6.63
C LYS A 24 59.81 13.79 5.37
N ASP A 25 59.07 12.67 5.38
CA ASP A 25 58.98 11.75 4.24
C ASP A 25 58.33 12.42 3.01
N TYR A 26 57.29 13.24 3.23
CA TYR A 26 56.64 13.99 2.15
C TYR A 26 57.58 15.05 1.56
N LEU A 27 58.28 15.80 2.42
CA LEU A 27 59.26 16.80 1.96
C LEU A 27 60.40 16.17 1.15
N LEU A 28 60.91 15.00 1.57
CA LEU A 28 61.89 14.22 0.81
C LEU A 28 61.33 13.78 -0.55
N LYS A 29 60.10 13.26 -0.59
CA LYS A 29 59.43 12.88 -1.85
C LYS A 29 59.29 14.05 -2.80
N VAL A 30 58.89 15.22 -2.31
CA VAL A 30 58.75 16.43 -3.15
C VAL A 30 60.10 16.83 -3.75
N GLY A 31 61.17 16.83 -2.95
CA GLY A 31 62.50 17.18 -3.47
C GLY A 31 63.04 16.14 -4.47
N ASN A 32 62.86 14.85 -4.21
CA ASN A 32 63.22 13.79 -5.16
C ASN A 32 62.43 13.90 -6.47
N PHE A 33 61.14 14.23 -6.39
CA PHE A 33 60.30 14.42 -7.59
C PHE A 33 60.80 15.59 -8.45
N VAL A 34 61.20 16.71 -7.83
CA VAL A 34 61.77 17.85 -8.55
C VAL A 34 63.13 17.48 -9.16
N ASP A 35 63.96 16.76 -8.43
CA ASP A 35 65.26 16.27 -8.90
C ASP A 35 65.11 15.38 -10.15
N GLU A 36 64.22 14.40 -10.09
CA GLU A 36 63.91 13.51 -11.22
C GLU A 36 63.43 14.30 -12.45
N GLN A 37 62.59 15.31 -12.27
CA GLN A 37 62.10 16.14 -13.38
C GLN A 37 63.19 17.04 -13.97
N MET A 38 64.06 17.60 -13.13
CA MET A 38 65.23 18.36 -13.59
C MET A 38 66.20 17.45 -14.37
N ASP A 39 66.46 16.24 -13.87
CA ASP A 39 67.27 15.22 -14.54
C ASP A 39 66.69 14.79 -15.89
N CYS A 40 65.38 14.61 -15.99
CA CYS A 40 64.71 14.27 -17.24
C CYS A 40 64.89 15.36 -18.31
N ILE A 41 64.75 16.62 -17.91
CA ILE A 41 64.93 17.76 -18.81
C ILE A 41 66.40 17.93 -19.19
N ALA A 42 67.32 17.76 -18.22
CA ALA A 42 68.76 17.82 -18.44
C ALA A 42 69.21 16.78 -19.46
N LYS A 43 68.75 15.52 -19.35
CA LYS A 43 69.06 14.42 -20.29
C LYS A 43 68.59 14.69 -21.72
N HIS A 44 67.46 15.38 -21.90
CA HIS A 44 66.92 15.69 -23.22
C HIS A 44 67.58 16.92 -23.86
N ASN A 45 68.14 17.84 -23.08
CA ASN A 45 68.70 19.10 -23.56
C ASN A 45 70.01 19.48 -22.85
N ASN A 46 71.12 18.86 -23.26
CA ASN A 46 72.45 19.05 -22.67
C ASN A 46 73.08 20.46 -22.87
N LYS A 47 72.42 21.39 -23.58
CA LYS A 47 72.94 22.75 -23.86
C LYS A 47 72.35 23.84 -22.96
N LEU A 48 71.41 23.50 -22.08
CA LEU A 48 70.73 24.46 -21.23
C LEU A 48 71.51 24.71 -19.93
N SER A 49 71.49 25.95 -19.44
CA SER A 49 72.03 26.27 -18.12
C SER A 49 71.15 25.68 -17.02
N THR A 50 71.73 25.43 -15.84
CA THR A 50 71.01 24.94 -14.66
C THR A 50 69.78 25.80 -14.32
N SER A 51 69.89 27.12 -14.51
CA SER A 51 68.77 28.06 -14.30
C SER A 51 67.65 27.88 -15.32
N MET A 52 67.96 27.65 -16.60
CA MET A 52 66.94 27.37 -17.62
C MET A 52 66.25 26.03 -17.39
N ILE A 53 67.00 25.00 -16.97
CA ILE A 53 66.44 23.69 -16.61
C ILE A 53 65.47 23.85 -15.44
N ALA A 54 65.85 24.59 -14.39
CA ALA A 54 64.98 24.85 -13.24
C ALA A 54 63.69 25.58 -13.65
N VAL A 55 63.78 26.65 -14.46
CA VAL A 55 62.61 27.39 -14.95
C VAL A 55 61.69 26.50 -15.78
N LEU A 56 62.25 25.69 -16.70
CA LEU A 56 61.44 24.78 -17.53
C LEU A 56 60.77 23.68 -16.69
N THR A 57 61.47 23.19 -15.67
CA THR A 57 60.92 22.23 -14.70
C THR A 57 59.77 22.85 -13.91
N SER A 58 59.93 24.09 -13.42
CA SER A 58 58.87 24.81 -12.71
C SER A 58 57.64 25.04 -13.60
N ILE A 59 57.84 25.41 -14.87
CA ILE A 59 56.74 25.59 -15.83
C ILE A 59 56.01 24.27 -16.08
N ASN A 60 56.74 23.17 -16.27
CA ASN A 60 56.15 21.85 -16.50
C ASN A 60 55.34 21.35 -15.29
N ILE A 61 55.89 21.51 -14.08
CA ILE A 61 55.19 21.16 -12.83
C ILE A 61 53.94 22.02 -12.65
N ALA A 62 54.03 23.33 -12.92
CA ALA A 62 52.89 24.24 -12.83
C ALA A 62 51.79 23.89 -13.84
N ASP A 63 52.15 23.55 -15.08
CA ASP A 63 51.20 23.10 -16.10
C ASP A 63 50.48 21.80 -15.69
N GLN A 64 51.23 20.81 -15.19
CA GLN A 64 50.65 19.56 -14.67
C GLN A 64 49.71 19.82 -13.49
N PHE A 65 50.12 20.67 -12.56
CA PHE A 65 49.30 21.04 -11.41
C PHE A 65 47.98 21.70 -11.83
N LEU A 66 48.03 22.68 -12.76
CA LEU A 66 46.83 23.36 -13.26
C LEU A 66 45.90 22.40 -14.01
N LYS A 67 46.45 21.48 -14.82
CA LYS A 67 45.67 20.44 -15.49
C LYS A 67 44.99 19.50 -14.49
N MET A 68 45.70 19.08 -13.45
CA MET A 68 45.17 18.20 -12.41
C MET A 68 44.10 18.91 -11.56
N GLN A 69 44.28 20.20 -11.28
CA GLN A 69 43.28 21.01 -10.59
C GLN A 69 41.99 21.13 -11.42
N ASN A 70 42.11 21.40 -12.72
CA ASN A 70 40.95 21.45 -13.62
C ASN A 70 40.22 20.09 -13.69
N GLN A 71 40.96 18.98 -13.75
CA GLN A 71 40.37 17.63 -13.71
C GLN A 71 39.65 17.37 -12.38
N PHE A 72 40.27 17.74 -11.26
CA PHE A 72 39.65 17.61 -9.94
C PHE A 72 38.36 18.42 -9.83
N ASP A 73 38.35 19.68 -10.30
CA ASP A 73 37.16 20.51 -10.30
C ASP A 73 36.06 19.97 -11.21
N THR A 74 36.43 19.33 -12.33
CA THR A 74 35.49 18.68 -13.25
C THR A 74 34.87 17.44 -12.58
N ILE A 75 35.70 16.55 -12.05
CA ILE A 75 35.27 15.35 -11.31
C ILE A 75 34.39 15.73 -10.12
N LYS A 76 34.74 16.80 -9.39
CA LYS A 76 33.96 17.27 -8.26
C LYS A 76 32.58 17.76 -8.66
N LYS A 77 32.45 18.42 -9.83
CA LYS A 77 31.15 18.79 -10.40
C LYS A 77 30.37 17.56 -10.85
N GLU A 78 31.02 16.64 -11.57
CA GLU A 78 30.41 15.38 -12.01
C GLU A 78 29.92 14.51 -10.85
N HIS A 79 30.50 14.62 -9.64
CA HIS A 79 30.01 13.93 -8.45
C HIS A 79 29.00 14.73 -7.63
N ALA A 80 28.91 16.05 -7.82
CA ALA A 80 27.90 16.86 -7.16
C ALA A 80 26.50 16.58 -7.72
N ASP A 81 26.38 16.38 -9.04
CA ASP A 81 25.10 16.14 -9.70
C ASP A 81 24.46 14.79 -9.28
N PRO A 82 25.17 13.64 -9.29
CA PRO A 82 24.65 12.37 -8.81
C PRO A 82 24.28 12.39 -7.33
N LEU A 83 24.99 13.16 -6.51
CA LEU A 83 24.67 13.28 -5.09
C LEU A 83 23.32 13.99 -4.90
N ASN A 84 23.07 15.03 -5.70
CA ASN A 84 21.81 15.76 -5.68
C ASN A 84 20.66 14.90 -6.25
N GLU A 85 20.92 14.12 -7.31
CA GLU A 85 19.96 13.14 -7.84
C GLU A 85 19.63 12.05 -6.81
N LEU A 86 20.64 11.54 -6.09
CA LEU A 86 20.45 10.57 -5.02
C LEU A 86 19.59 11.13 -3.88
N GLU A 87 19.83 12.38 -3.49
CA GLU A 87 19.04 13.07 -2.47
C GLU A 87 17.59 13.26 -2.91
N GLN A 88 17.38 13.68 -4.16
CA GLN A 88 16.05 13.77 -4.74
C GLN A 88 15.35 12.41 -4.79
N LEU A 89 16.04 11.36 -5.25
CA LEU A 89 15.49 10.01 -5.33
C LEU A 89 15.09 9.48 -3.93
N LYS A 90 15.92 9.73 -2.92
CA LYS A 90 15.62 9.38 -1.52
C LYS A 90 14.37 10.10 -1.02
N ASN A 91 14.21 11.38 -1.36
CA ASN A 91 13.02 12.15 -1.00
C ASN A 91 11.76 11.60 -1.67
N HIS A 92 11.82 11.31 -2.98
CA HIS A 92 10.71 10.67 -3.70
C HIS A 92 10.37 9.30 -3.11
N TYR A 93 11.38 8.50 -2.76
CA TYR A 93 11.18 7.20 -2.12
C TYR A 93 10.45 7.34 -0.78
N ASN A 94 10.84 8.30 0.06
CA ASN A 94 10.18 8.53 1.35
C ASN A 94 8.72 8.99 1.19
N ILE A 95 8.43 9.84 0.19
CA ILE A 95 7.07 10.26 -0.13
C ILE A 95 6.23 9.05 -0.56
N ALA A 96 6.75 8.24 -1.48
CA ALA A 96 6.07 7.03 -1.95
C ALA A 96 5.84 6.03 -0.80
N LEU A 97 6.79 5.90 0.14
CA LEU A 97 6.65 5.05 1.31
C LEU A 97 5.47 5.52 2.19
N LYS A 98 5.37 6.83 2.41
CA LYS A 98 4.28 7.42 3.20
C LYS A 98 2.91 7.25 2.53
N GLU A 99 2.83 7.47 1.22
CA GLU A 99 1.59 7.22 0.46
C GLU A 99 1.17 5.75 0.53
N LEU A 100 2.13 4.82 0.49
CA LEU A 100 1.86 3.38 0.62
C LEU A 100 1.30 3.02 2.00
N GLU A 101 1.83 3.62 3.06
CA GLU A 101 1.33 3.43 4.43
C GLU A 101 -0.11 3.95 4.58
N GLU A 102 -0.38 5.17 4.12
CA GLU A 102 -1.74 5.75 4.13
C GLU A 102 -2.74 4.88 3.35
N LYS A 103 -2.34 4.36 2.19
CA LYS A 103 -3.19 3.43 1.40
C LYS A 103 -3.44 2.12 2.13
N ARG A 104 -2.43 1.55 2.79
CA ARG A 104 -2.60 0.33 3.61
C ARG A 104 -3.58 0.53 4.75
N GLU A 105 -3.50 1.65 5.47
CA GLU A 105 -4.44 1.97 6.53
C GLU A 105 -5.88 2.11 6.00
N SER A 106 -6.05 2.81 4.86
CA SER A 106 -7.36 2.97 4.23
C SER A 106 -7.97 1.63 3.79
N LEU A 107 -7.15 0.73 3.24
CA LEU A 107 -7.57 -0.62 2.85
C LEU A 107 -7.97 -1.45 4.06
N GLN A 108 -7.22 -1.36 5.16
CA GLN A 108 -7.53 -2.09 6.39
C GLN A 108 -8.87 -1.63 7.00
N LEU A 109 -9.15 -0.32 6.96
CA LEU A 109 -10.45 0.21 7.40
C LEU A 109 -11.59 -0.29 6.50
N LEU A 110 -11.40 -0.24 5.18
CA LEU A 110 -12.41 -0.69 4.23
C LEU A 110 -12.67 -2.20 4.37
N GLN A 111 -11.63 -2.99 4.63
CA GLN A 111 -11.76 -4.43 4.87
C GLN A 111 -12.59 -4.72 6.13
N LYS A 112 -12.35 -3.99 7.24
CA LYS A 112 -13.19 -4.12 8.45
C LYS A 112 -14.65 -3.78 8.18
N GLN A 113 -14.91 -2.69 7.44
CA GLN A 113 -16.28 -2.33 7.06
C GLN A 113 -16.95 -3.40 6.21
N ALA A 114 -16.20 -4.03 5.28
CA ALA A 114 -16.71 -5.12 4.46
C ALA A 114 -17.04 -6.37 5.30
N GLU A 115 -16.21 -6.71 6.30
CA GLU A 115 -16.46 -7.82 7.23
C GLU A 115 -17.71 -7.57 8.09
N GLU A 116 -17.88 -6.35 8.61
CA GLU A 116 -19.07 -5.97 9.38
C GLU A 116 -20.35 -6.09 8.54
N LEU A 117 -20.33 -5.54 7.31
CA LEU A 117 -21.44 -5.63 6.37
C LEU A 117 -21.74 -7.08 5.98
N MET A 118 -20.72 -7.92 5.82
CA MET A 118 -20.90 -9.34 5.53
C MET A 118 -21.62 -10.06 6.68
N SER A 119 -21.22 -9.81 7.93
CA SER A 119 -21.88 -10.39 9.10
C SER A 119 -23.34 -9.94 9.23
N TYR A 120 -23.63 -8.68 8.89
CA TYR A 120 -24.98 -8.14 8.93
C TYR A 120 -25.85 -8.74 7.82
N LYS A 121 -25.30 -8.89 6.62
CA LYS A 121 -25.97 -9.55 5.50
C LYS A 121 -26.31 -11.00 5.84
N GLU A 122 -25.40 -11.75 6.46
CA GLU A 122 -25.66 -13.11 6.91
C GLU A 122 -26.81 -13.19 7.91
N LYS A 123 -26.83 -12.30 8.91
CA LYS A 123 -27.95 -12.21 9.88
C LYS A 123 -29.28 -11.97 9.18
N ILE A 124 -29.34 -10.98 8.29
CA ILE A 124 -30.53 -10.68 7.51
C ILE A 124 -30.96 -11.88 6.65
N GLU A 125 -30.03 -12.60 6.02
CA GLU A 125 -30.35 -13.78 5.23
C GLU A 125 -30.95 -14.90 6.09
N THR A 126 -30.42 -15.13 7.30
CA THR A 126 -30.99 -16.12 8.24
C THR A 126 -32.38 -15.72 8.74
N GLU A 127 -32.58 -14.46 9.09
CA GLU A 127 -33.89 -13.93 9.50
C GLU A 127 -34.92 -14.02 8.38
N ASN A 128 -34.52 -13.68 7.14
CA ASN A 128 -35.39 -13.81 5.98
C ASN A 128 -35.79 -15.26 5.69
N LYS A 129 -34.86 -16.22 5.86
CA LYS A 129 -35.20 -17.65 5.73
C LYS A 129 -36.22 -18.07 6.79
N ALA A 130 -35.98 -17.72 8.05
CA ALA A 130 -36.90 -18.05 9.14
C ALA A 130 -38.29 -17.40 8.97
N LEU A 131 -38.34 -16.16 8.48
CA LEU A 131 -39.60 -15.49 8.18
C LEU A 131 -40.34 -16.16 7.02
N LYS A 132 -39.64 -16.56 5.96
CA LYS A 132 -40.24 -17.29 4.84
C LYS A 132 -40.82 -18.64 5.27
N GLU A 133 -40.13 -19.39 6.11
CA GLU A 133 -40.63 -20.66 6.67
C GLU A 133 -41.89 -20.43 7.52
N LYS A 134 -41.89 -19.41 8.38
CA LYS A 134 -43.09 -19.05 9.17
C LYS A 134 -44.27 -18.65 8.28
N LEU A 135 -44.00 -17.89 7.22
CA LEU A 135 -45.03 -17.44 6.29
C LEU A 135 -45.64 -18.64 5.56
N HIS A 136 -44.80 -19.57 5.11
CA HIS A 136 -45.23 -20.81 4.48
C HIS A 136 -46.11 -21.68 5.42
N ASN A 137 -45.69 -21.88 6.67
CA ASN A 137 -46.49 -22.63 7.64
C ASN A 137 -47.84 -21.96 7.91
N ASN A 138 -47.86 -20.63 8.07
CA ASN A 138 -49.11 -19.90 8.26
C ASN A 138 -50.03 -19.98 7.04
N GLU A 139 -49.49 -20.01 5.82
CA GLU A 139 -50.26 -20.22 4.59
C GLU A 139 -50.87 -21.62 4.55
N GLU A 140 -50.12 -22.66 4.93
CA GLU A 140 -50.66 -24.03 5.04
C GLU A 140 -51.77 -24.12 6.10
N ASP A 141 -51.55 -23.51 7.28
CA ASP A 141 -52.54 -23.46 8.34
C ASP A 141 -53.82 -22.72 7.92
N LEU A 142 -53.69 -21.66 7.12
CA LEU A 142 -54.83 -20.92 6.57
C LEU A 142 -55.64 -21.81 5.62
N VAL A 143 -54.98 -22.51 4.70
CA VAL A 143 -55.64 -23.44 3.76
C VAL A 143 -56.35 -24.56 4.52
N ASN A 144 -55.72 -25.10 5.56
CA ASN A 144 -56.33 -26.12 6.42
C ASN A 144 -57.56 -25.58 7.16
N ALA A 145 -57.47 -24.37 7.71
CA ALA A 145 -58.60 -23.71 8.36
C ALA A 145 -59.76 -23.44 7.38
N GLU A 146 -59.46 -22.98 6.17
CA GLU A 146 -60.45 -22.78 5.10
C GLU A 146 -61.16 -24.09 4.71
N ALA A 147 -60.42 -25.20 4.61
CA ALA A 147 -61.00 -26.51 4.35
C ALA A 147 -61.95 -26.98 5.47
N ILE A 148 -61.54 -26.78 6.74
CA ILE A 148 -62.38 -27.10 7.91
C ILE A 148 -63.65 -26.24 7.92
N ILE A 149 -63.53 -24.94 7.63
CA ILE A 149 -64.68 -24.02 7.56
C ILE A 149 -65.65 -24.49 6.48
N ASN A 150 -65.16 -24.85 5.30
CA ASN A 150 -66.01 -25.37 4.22
C ASN A 150 -66.74 -26.66 4.61
N ASP A 151 -66.05 -27.61 5.25
CA ASP A 151 -66.68 -28.85 5.74
C ASP A 151 -67.76 -28.58 6.80
N LEU A 152 -67.49 -27.68 7.75
CA LEU A 152 -68.47 -27.26 8.76
C LEU A 152 -69.66 -26.54 8.13
N GLN A 153 -69.44 -25.68 7.14
CA GLN A 153 -70.51 -25.01 6.39
C GLN A 153 -71.39 -26.02 5.66
N ASN A 154 -70.81 -27.05 5.02
CA ASN A 154 -71.55 -28.12 4.38
C ASN A 154 -72.41 -28.90 5.38
N LYS A 155 -71.84 -29.30 6.52
CA LYS A 155 -72.58 -29.99 7.60
C LYS A 155 -73.70 -29.13 8.17
N LEU A 156 -73.47 -27.83 8.34
CA LEU A 156 -74.51 -26.89 8.80
C LEU A 156 -75.65 -26.83 7.80
N PHE A 157 -75.34 -26.74 6.51
CA PHE A 157 -76.32 -26.71 5.42
C PHE A 157 -77.15 -28.00 5.37
N GLU A 158 -76.53 -29.18 5.48
CA GLU A 158 -77.23 -30.45 5.58
C GLU A 158 -78.17 -30.50 6.79
N ASN A 159 -77.70 -30.05 7.96
CA ASN A 159 -78.53 -30.00 9.16
C ASN A 159 -79.70 -29.03 9.01
N GLN A 160 -79.50 -27.87 8.36
CA GLN A 160 -80.57 -26.93 8.05
C GLN A 160 -81.62 -27.56 7.12
N ILE A 161 -81.20 -28.28 6.07
CA ILE A 161 -82.12 -29.01 5.18
C ILE A 161 -82.93 -30.05 5.96
N LYS A 162 -82.27 -30.88 6.78
CA LYS A 162 -82.93 -31.89 7.61
C LYS A 162 -83.97 -31.28 8.55
N LEU A 163 -83.64 -30.15 9.19
CA LEU A 163 -84.58 -29.44 10.06
C LEU A 163 -85.80 -28.92 9.29
N VAL A 164 -85.62 -28.43 8.06
CA VAL A 164 -86.72 -27.99 7.20
C VAL A 164 -87.60 -29.17 6.77
N GLN A 165 -86.99 -30.30 6.38
CA GLN A 165 -87.70 -31.53 6.05
C GLN A 165 -88.52 -32.04 7.24
N MET A 166 -87.89 -32.19 8.41
CA MET A 166 -88.59 -32.59 9.64
C MET A 166 -89.73 -31.64 10.01
N ARG A 167 -89.56 -30.32 9.84
CA ARG A 167 -90.64 -29.34 10.07
C ARG A 167 -91.81 -29.57 9.11
N LYS A 168 -91.52 -29.79 7.82
CA LYS A 168 -92.55 -30.08 6.82
C LYS A 168 -93.28 -31.38 7.13
N ASP A 169 -92.55 -32.44 7.48
CA ASP A 169 -93.14 -33.73 7.85
C ASP A 169 -94.03 -33.57 9.09
N LEU A 170 -93.60 -32.81 10.10
CA LEU A 170 -94.41 -32.50 11.28
C LEU A 170 -95.68 -31.72 10.93
N GLU A 171 -95.62 -30.75 10.02
CA GLU A 171 -96.81 -30.05 9.52
C GLU A 171 -97.77 -31.03 8.82
N GLU A 172 -97.26 -31.96 8.00
CA GLU A 172 -98.07 -33.00 7.37
C GLU A 172 -98.70 -33.96 8.40
N TYR A 173 -97.96 -34.36 9.44
CA TYR A 173 -98.49 -35.17 10.55
C TYR A 173 -99.58 -34.44 11.33
N VAL A 174 -99.39 -33.16 11.66
CA VAL A 174 -100.38 -32.33 12.36
C VAL A 174 -101.66 -32.21 11.53
N ASN A 175 -101.53 -31.94 10.23
CA ASN A 175 -102.66 -31.87 9.31
C ASN A 175 -103.40 -33.22 9.16
N ASN A 176 -102.66 -34.34 9.17
CA ASN A 176 -103.25 -35.67 9.16
C ASN A 176 -103.95 -36.03 10.47
N THR A 177 -103.43 -35.61 11.63
CA THR A 177 -104.13 -35.79 12.91
C THR A 177 -105.38 -34.93 13.03
N ASP A 178 -105.38 -33.71 12.48
CA ASP A 178 -106.57 -32.84 12.45
C ASP A 178 -107.67 -33.36 11.50
N THR A 179 -107.28 -33.98 10.38
CA THR A 179 -108.23 -34.64 9.47
C THR A 179 -108.78 -35.94 10.08
N ILE A 180 -107.96 -36.75 10.75
CA ILE A 180 -108.43 -37.94 11.48
C ILE A 180 -109.36 -37.58 12.64
N ASN A 181 -109.08 -36.49 13.37
CA ASN A 181 -109.94 -35.99 14.44
C ASN A 181 -111.25 -35.38 13.91
N LYS A 182 -111.29 -34.89 12.66
CA LYS A 182 -112.54 -34.51 11.97
C LYS A 182 -113.35 -35.71 11.49
N VAL A 183 -112.71 -36.79 11.04
CA VAL A 183 -113.40 -38.01 10.56
C VAL A 183 -114.00 -38.83 11.71
N LYS A 184 -113.41 -38.81 12.92
CA LYS A 184 -113.99 -39.45 14.13
C LYS A 184 -115.19 -38.70 14.74
N LYS A 185 -115.62 -37.58 14.16
CA LYS A 185 -116.71 -36.72 14.66
C LYS A 185 -117.95 -36.70 13.77
N ILE A 186 -118.14 -37.73 12.94
CA ILE A 186 -119.37 -38.02 12.17
C ILE A 186 -120.02 -39.26 12.78
#